data_AF-A0A8J4ULG7-F1
#
_entry.id   AF-A0A8J4ULG7-F1
#
_cell.length_a   1.000
_cell.length_b   1.000
_cell.length_c   1.000
_cell.angle_alpha   90.00
_cell.angle_beta   90.00
_cell.angle_gamma   90.00
#
_symmetry.space_group_name_H-M   'P 1'
#
loop_
_entity.id
_entity.type
_entity.pdbx_description
1 polymer ?
#
loop_
_entity_poly.entity_id
_entity_poly.type
_entity_poly.pdbx_seq_one_letter_code
_entity_poly.pdbx_strand_id
1 'polypeptide(L)' 'QHILDDLERRNILVYTPSRCVNGKRVVCYDDRYIVKLAYSSDGIIVSNDNYRDLQVENGKWKKFIEERLLMYTFAND' A
#
# COMPACT_ATOMS: atom_id res chain seq x y z
N GLN A 1 15.33 9.64 -5.69
CA GLN A 1 15.84 8.86 -4.55
C GLN A 1 15.82 9.65 -3.25
N HIS A 2 16.45 10.84 -3.18
CA HIS A 2 16.52 11.63 -1.93
C HIS A 2 15.16 11.86 -1.23
N ILE A 3 14.08 12.10 -1.99
CA ILE A 3 12.73 12.28 -1.41
C ILE A 3 12.28 11.07 -0.59
N LEU A 4 12.55 9.85 -1.06
CA LEU A 4 12.14 8.62 -0.35
C LEU A 4 12.90 8.49 0.98
N ASP A 5 14.20 8.77 0.94
CA ASP A 5 15.07 8.72 2.13
C ASP A 5 14.71 9.84 3.13
N ASP A 6 14.32 11.02 2.64
CA ASP A 6 13.85 12.12 3.47
C ASP A 6 12.51 11.79 4.15
N LEU A 7 11.58 11.17 3.44
CA LEU A 7 10.29 10.75 3.99
C LEU A 7 10.44 9.58 4.98
N GLU A 8 11.37 8.66 4.74
CA GLU A 8 11.68 7.56 5.65
C GLU A 8 12.30 8.08 6.95
N ARG A 9 13.29 8.99 6.88
CA ARG A 9 13.86 9.66 8.06
C ARG A 9 12.84 10.45 8.87
N ARG A 10 11.76 10.92 8.23
CA ARG A 10 10.64 11.62 8.88
C ARG A 10 9.57 10.68 9.43
N ASN A 11 9.75 9.36 9.32
CA ASN A 11 8.76 8.34 9.69
C ASN A 11 7.42 8.48 8.95
N ILE A 12 7.44 8.95 7.70
CA ILE A 12 6.26 9.07 6.84
C ILE A 12 6.21 7.91 5.85
N LEU A 13 7.35 7.60 5.23
CA LEU A 13 7.49 6.48 4.30
C LEU A 13 8.08 5.27 5.03
N VAL A 14 7.53 4.09 4.75
CA VAL A 14 8.05 2.82 5.24
C VAL A 14 8.35 1.92 4.05
N TYR A 15 9.58 1.44 3.94
CA TYR A 15 9.96 0.46 2.92
C TYR A 15 9.38 -0.91 3.25
N THR A 16 8.72 -1.53 2.27
CA THR A 16 8.28 -2.92 2.37
C THR A 16 9.46 -3.87 2.12
N PRO A 17 9.47 -5.06 2.76
CA PRO A 17 10.57 -5.99 2.61
C PRO A 17 10.72 -6.49 1.17
N SER A 18 11.96 -6.50 0.68
CA SER A 18 12.35 -7.18 -0.55
C SER A 18 13.78 -7.71 -0.42
N ARG A 19 14.13 -8.74 -1.19
CA ARG A 19 15.48 -9.33 -1.16
C ARG A 19 15.86 -9.97 -2.49
N CYS A 20 17.15 -10.24 -2.67
CA CYS A 20 17.64 -11.05 -3.79
C CYS A 20 17.88 -12.50 -3.33
N VAL A 21 17.32 -13.47 -4.07
CA VAL A 21 17.52 -14.91 -3.86
C VAL A 21 18.03 -15.51 -5.17
N ASN A 22 19.21 -16.12 -5.16
CA ASN A 22 19.84 -16.72 -6.35
C ASN A 22 19.92 -15.76 -7.55
N GLY A 23 20.30 -14.50 -7.29
CA GLY A 23 20.39 -13.45 -8.32
C GLY A 23 19.04 -12.90 -8.82
N LYS A 24 17.90 -13.42 -8.32
CA LYS A 24 16.56 -12.94 -8.68
C LYS A 24 15.98 -12.10 -7.55
N ARG A 25 15.38 -10.96 -7.90
CA ARG A 25 14.66 -10.12 -6.94
C ARG A 25 13.34 -10.77 -6.55
N VAL A 26 13.09 -10.85 -5.25
CA VAL A 26 11.85 -11.30 -4.62
C VAL A 26 11.29 -10.13 -3.83
N VAL A 27 10.07 -9.72 -4.14
CA VAL A 27 9.38 -8.59 -3.50
C VAL A 27 8.16 -9.14 -2.78
N CYS A 28 7.89 -8.63 -1.57
CA CYS A 28 6.63 -8.92 -0.91
C CYS A 28 5.47 -8.26 -1.65
N TYR A 29 4.25 -8.73 -1.42
CA TYR A 29 3.09 -8.08 -2.01
C TYR A 29 2.68 -6.87 -1.16
N ASP A 30 3.07 -5.69 -1.61
CA ASP A 30 2.97 -4.43 -0.86
C ASP A 30 1.51 -4.05 -0.54
N ASP A 31 0.56 -4.40 -1.42
CA ASP A 31 -0.86 -4.12 -1.23
C ASP A 31 -1.40 -4.70 0.08
N ARG A 32 -0.90 -5.86 0.52
CA ARG A 32 -1.28 -6.44 1.82
C ARG A 32 -0.82 -5.58 2.98
N TYR A 33 0.37 -4.96 2.91
CA TYR A 33 0.82 -4.03 3.94
C TYR A 33 -0.07 -2.79 3.99
N ILE A 34 -0.39 -2.23 2.81
CA ILE A 34 -1.24 -1.03 2.68
C ILE A 34 -2.63 -1.29 3.27
N VAL A 35 -3.33 -2.32 2.78
CA VAL A 35 -4.71 -2.64 3.22
C VAL A 35 -4.74 -3.01 4.69
N LYS A 36 -3.82 -3.87 5.15
CA LYS A 36 -3.81 -4.33 6.54
C LYS A 36 -3.52 -3.18 7.51
N LEU A 37 -2.58 -2.30 7.19
CA LEU A 37 -2.26 -1.15 8.03
C LEU A 37 -3.48 -0.24 8.17
N ALA A 38 -4.03 0.22 7.04
CA ALA A 38 -5.19 1.10 7.02
C ALA A 38 -6.40 0.46 7.73
N TYR A 39 -6.64 -0.83 7.52
CA TYR A 39 -7.72 -1.56 8.21
C TYR A 39 -7.50 -1.61 9.73
N SER A 40 -6.28 -1.94 10.18
CA SER A 40 -5.96 -2.06 11.61
C SER A 40 -5.97 -0.74 12.36
N SER A 41 -5.72 0.37 11.65
CA SER A 41 -5.71 1.72 12.22
C SER A 41 -7.04 2.46 12.05
N ASP A 42 -8.08 1.82 11.49
CA ASP A 42 -9.33 2.47 11.04
C ASP A 42 -9.09 3.73 10.18
N GLY A 43 -8.09 3.65 9.30
CA GLY A 43 -7.68 4.74 8.41
C GLY A 43 -8.36 4.70 7.03
N ILE A 44 -7.76 5.42 6.08
CA ILE A 44 -8.12 5.41 4.66
C ILE A 44 -6.94 4.96 3.80
N ILE A 45 -7.22 4.50 2.58
CA ILE A 45 -6.21 4.16 1.58
C ILE A 45 -6.26 5.22 0.49
N VAL A 46 -5.13 5.86 0.18
CA VAL A 46 -5.01 6.76 -0.97
C VAL A 46 -4.40 6.00 -2.13
N SER A 47 -5.22 5.63 -3.10
CA SER A 47 -4.81 4.83 -4.26
C SER A 47 -5.89 4.87 -5.34
N ASN A 48 -5.48 4.63 -6.59
CA ASN A 48 -6.40 4.38 -7.70
C ASN A 48 -6.55 2.88 -8.01
N ASP A 49 -5.79 2.02 -7.32
CA ASP A 49 -5.99 0.56 -7.40
C ASP A 49 -7.18 0.15 -6.54
N ASN A 50 -7.95 -0.82 -7.05
CA ASN A 50 -9.09 -1.40 -6.34
C ASN A 50 -8.71 -2.64 -5.51
N TYR A 51 -7.50 -3.18 -5.62
CA TYR A 51 -7.05 -4.34 -4.82
C TYR A 51 -8.00 -5.56 -4.94
N ARG A 52 -8.49 -5.84 -6.15
CA ARG A 52 -9.60 -6.79 -6.38
C ARG A 52 -9.30 -8.20 -5.87
N ASP A 53 -8.06 -8.63 -5.94
CA ASP A 53 -7.60 -9.91 -5.42
C ASP A 53 -7.70 -9.98 -3.88
N LEU A 54 -7.32 -8.91 -3.18
CA LEU A 54 -7.45 -8.81 -1.72
C LEU A 54 -8.91 -8.70 -1.27
N GLN A 55 -9.77 -8.09 -2.09
CA GLN A 55 -11.22 -8.09 -1.84
C GLN A 55 -11.81 -9.51 -1.93
N VAL A 56 -11.32 -10.34 -2.85
CA VAL A 56 -11.75 -11.75 -3.00
C VAL A 56 -11.21 -12.61 -1.85
N GLU A 57 -9.99 -12.35 -1.39
CA GLU A 57 -9.35 -13.09 -0.30
C GLU A 57 -10.09 -12.92 1.04
N ASN A 58 -10.60 -11.72 1.33
CA ASN A 58 -11.19 -11.42 2.63
C ASN A 58 -12.39 -10.45 2.52
N GLY A 59 -13.59 -10.95 2.86
CA GLY A 59 -14.82 -10.15 2.82
C GLY A 59 -14.83 -8.90 3.73
N LYS A 60 -14.04 -8.89 4.82
CA LYS A 60 -13.88 -7.70 5.66
C LYS A 60 -13.05 -6.63 4.96
N TRP A 61 -12.00 -7.04 4.25
CA TRP A 61 -11.17 -6.13 3.46
C TRP A 61 -11.93 -5.60 2.27
N LYS A 62 -12.77 -6.42 1.62
CA LYS A 62 -13.68 -5.96 0.58
C LYS A 62 -14.51 -4.75 1.05
N LYS A 63 -15.26 -4.93 2.13
CA LYS A 63 -16.09 -3.86 2.69
C LYS A 63 -15.26 -2.63 3.05
N PHE A 64 -14.11 -2.82 3.69
CA PHE A 64 -13.21 -1.72 4.06
C PHE A 64 -12.71 -0.94 2.84
N ILE A 65 -12.26 -1.62 1.78
CA ILE A 65 -11.75 -0.97 0.56
C ILE A 65 -12.89 -0.21 -0.12
N GLU A 66 -14.08 -0.78 -0.23
CA GLU A 66 -15.27 -0.12 -0.79
C GLU A 66 -15.65 1.17 -0.04
N GLU A 67 -15.45 1.21 1.28
CA GLU A 67 -15.84 2.33 2.14
C GLU A 67 -14.71 3.36 2.40
N ARG A 68 -13.44 2.99 2.19
CA ARG A 68 -12.28 3.77 2.67
C ARG A 68 -11.20 4.05 1.60
N LEU A 69 -11.44 3.71 0.33
CA LEU A 69 -10.54 4.05 -0.78
C LEU A 69 -10.77 5.49 -1.26
N LEU A 70 -9.74 6.33 -1.15
CA LEU A 70 -9.69 7.68 -1.69
C LEU A 70 -8.90 7.71 -2.98
N MET A 71 -9.61 7.86 -4.09
CA MET A 71 -9.01 8.00 -5.42
C MET A 71 -8.56 9.44 -5.69
N TYR A 72 -7.59 9.62 -6.59
CA TYR A 72 -7.03 10.91 -6.94
C TYR A 72 -6.70 11.02 -8.43
N THR A 73 -6.58 12.24 -8.91
CA THR A 73 -6.06 12.56 -10.25
C THR A 73 -5.00 13.64 -10.10
N PHE A 74 -3.87 13.51 -10.81
CA PHE A 74 -2.90 14.60 -10.94
C PHE A 74 -3.31 15.52 -12.09
N ALA A 75 -3.33 16.83 -11.84
CA ALA A 75 -3.66 17.86 -12.83
C ALA A 75 -2.55 18.92 -12.80
N ASN A 76 -1.43 18.58 -13.43
CA ASN A 76 -0.12 19.22 -13.25
C ASN A 76 0.44 19.02 -11.83
N ASP A 77 1.64 19.56 -11.61
CA ASP A 77 2.45 19.40 -10.40
C ASP A 77 2.02 20.33 -9.25
#